data_AF-A0A3N0CM50-F1
#
_entry.id   AF-A0A3N0CM50-F1
#
_cell.length_a   1.000
_cell.length_b   1.000
_cell.length_c   1.000
_cell.angle_alpha   90.00
_cell.angle_beta   90.00
_cell.angle_gamma   90.00
#
_symmetry.space_group_name_H-M   'P 1'
#
loop_
_entity.id
_entity.type
_entity.pdbx_description
1 polymer ?
#
loop_
_entity_poly.entity_id
_entity_poly.type
_entity_poly.pdbx_seq_one_letter_code
_entity_poly.pdbx_strand_id
1 'polypeptide(L)' 'MPKEPISDVSRIFGERVRERRTELALSQERLAEGTSLHWSVIGRIERGQSNLTLANIVKLSEALEIDPGKLVAGLRSGD' A
#
# COMPACT_ATOMS: atom_id res chain seq x y z
N MET A 1 -3.63 6.57 -21.31
CA MET A 1 -2.60 7.24 -20.50
C MET A 1 -2.54 6.54 -19.15
N PRO A 2 -1.35 6.27 -18.57
CA PRO A 2 -1.28 5.74 -17.21
C PRO A 2 -1.93 6.74 -16.26
N LYS A 3 -2.71 6.24 -15.30
CA LYS A 3 -3.36 7.08 -14.29
C LYS A 3 -2.30 7.57 -13.29
N GLU A 4 -2.23 8.87 -13.07
CA GLU A 4 -1.32 9.46 -12.08
C GLU A 4 -1.73 9.06 -10.65
N PRO A 5 -0.79 9.03 -9.69
CA PRO A 5 -1.10 8.94 -8.28
C PRO A 5 -2.06 10.07 -7.84
N ILE A 6 -2.83 9.81 -6.79
CA ILE A 6 -3.79 10.78 -6.25
C ILE A 6 -3.07 11.99 -5.59
N SER A 7 -1.94 11.75 -4.91
CA SER A 7 -1.05 12.77 -4.33
C SER A 7 0.36 12.19 -4.10
N ASP A 8 1.33 12.98 -3.62
CA ASP A 8 2.61 12.40 -3.20
C ASP A 8 2.45 11.51 -1.96
N VAL A 9 1.54 11.82 -1.02
CA VAL A 9 1.18 10.89 0.06
C VAL A 9 0.81 9.51 -0.48
N SER A 10 -0.09 9.43 -1.46
CA SER A 10 -0.54 8.13 -1.97
C SER A 10 0.55 7.41 -2.77
N ARG A 11 1.38 8.16 -3.49
CA ARG A 11 2.54 7.63 -4.22
C ARG A 11 3.57 7.03 -3.25
N ILE A 12 4.03 7.79 -2.26
CA ILE A 12 5.03 7.35 -1.28
C ILE A 12 4.52 6.17 -0.45
N PHE A 13 3.25 6.21 -0.01
CA PHE A 13 2.64 5.08 0.68
C PHE A 13 2.63 3.82 -0.20
N GLY A 14 2.24 3.95 -1.48
CA GLY A 14 2.24 2.86 -2.44
C GLY A 14 3.62 2.27 -2.70
N GLU A 15 4.64 3.12 -2.82
CA GLU A 15 6.04 2.72 -2.96
C GLU A 15 6.50 1.88 -1.76
N ARG A 16 6.23 2.33 -0.53
CA ARG A 16 6.58 1.60 0.70
C ARG A 16 5.88 0.24 0.80
N VAL A 17 4.60 0.17 0.42
CA VAL A 17 3.86 -1.10 0.34
C VAL A 17 4.53 -2.06 -0.64
N ARG A 18 4.90 -1.56 -1.83
CA ARG A 18 5.55 -2.37 -2.85
C ARG A 18 6.93 -2.85 -2.39
N GLU A 19 7.74 -1.96 -1.85
CA GLU A 19 9.07 -2.29 -1.31
C GLU A 19 8.96 -3.40 -0.28
N ARG A 20 8.12 -3.22 0.74
CA ARG A 20 7.95 -4.23 1.80
C ARG A 20 7.42 -5.55 1.26
N ARG A 21 6.46 -5.53 0.33
CA ARG A 21 5.96 -6.75 -0.32
C ARG A 21 7.08 -7.50 -1.04
N THR A 22 7.95 -6.77 -1.76
CA THR A 22 9.05 -7.37 -2.50
C THR A 22 10.15 -7.93 -1.60
N GLU A 23 10.43 -7.30 -0.46
CA GLU A 23 11.33 -7.84 0.57
C GLU A 23 10.84 -9.19 1.11
N LEU A 24 9.53 -9.35 1.25
CA LEU A 24 8.90 -10.61 1.65
C LEU A 24 8.73 -11.61 0.48
N ALA A 25 9.21 -11.27 -0.73
CA ALA A 25 9.05 -12.07 -1.95
C ALA A 25 7.59 -12.46 -2.28
N LEU A 26 6.62 -11.63 -1.87
CA LEU A 26 5.20 -11.89 -2.12
C LEU A 26 4.78 -11.34 -3.49
N SER A 27 3.91 -12.06 -4.22
CA SER A 27 3.18 -11.48 -5.35
C SER A 27 2.02 -10.58 -4.85
N GLN A 28 1.42 -9.79 -5.75
CA GLN A 28 0.24 -9.00 -5.40
C GLN A 28 -0.95 -9.89 -5.03
N GLU A 29 -1.12 -11.04 -5.70
CA GLU A 29 -2.15 -12.04 -5.33
C GLU A 29 -1.88 -12.63 -3.95
N ARG A 30 -0.63 -12.98 -3.65
CA ARG A 30 -0.27 -13.54 -2.33
C ARG A 30 -0.46 -12.55 -1.20
N LEU A 31 -0.17 -11.26 -1.42
CA LEU A 31 -0.49 -10.22 -0.44
C LEU A 31 -2.01 -10.01 -0.29
N ALA A 32 -2.76 -10.08 -1.39
CA ALA A 32 -4.21 -9.92 -1.39
C ALA A 32 -4.93 -10.99 -0.55
N GLU A 33 -4.46 -12.24 -0.62
CA GLU A 33 -4.97 -13.36 0.19
C GLU A 33 -4.92 -13.06 1.70
N GLY A 34 -3.93 -12.29 2.16
CA GLY A 34 -3.79 -11.88 3.56
C GLY A 34 -4.61 -10.64 3.97
N THR A 35 -5.21 -9.89 3.04
CA THR A 35 -5.74 -8.54 3.32
C THR A 35 -7.24 -8.38 3.11
N SER A 36 -7.98 -9.43 2.74
CA SER A 36 -9.39 -9.37 2.29
C SER A 36 -9.63 -8.43 1.08
N LEU A 37 -8.55 -7.92 0.47
CA LEU A 37 -8.60 -7.05 -0.70
C LEU A 37 -8.41 -7.91 -1.95
N HIS A 38 -8.97 -7.46 -3.08
CA HIS A 38 -8.66 -8.07 -4.37
C HIS A 38 -7.26 -7.63 -4.84
N TRP A 39 -6.50 -8.51 -5.50
CA TRP A 39 -5.13 -8.22 -5.97
C TRP A 39 -5.02 -6.97 -6.86
N SER A 40 -6.06 -6.68 -7.65
CA SER A 40 -6.09 -5.45 -8.46
C SER A 40 -6.17 -4.17 -7.60
N VAL A 41 -6.71 -4.26 -6.39
CA VAL A 41 -6.68 -3.18 -5.39
C VAL A 41 -5.25 -3.00 -4.87
N ILE A 42 -4.55 -4.09 -4.54
CA ILE A 42 -3.13 -4.05 -4.15
C ILE A 42 -2.30 -3.35 -5.24
N GLY A 43 -2.48 -3.72 -6.50
CA GLY A 43 -1.80 -3.05 -7.61
C GLY A 43 -2.13 -1.56 -7.73
N ARG A 44 -3.38 -1.14 -7.46
CA ARG A 44 -3.73 0.29 -7.43
C ARG A 44 -3.09 1.01 -6.23
N ILE A 45 -3.03 0.37 -5.07
CA ILE A 45 -2.36 0.92 -3.87
C ILE A 45 -0.88 1.16 -4.17
N GLU A 46 -0.18 0.17 -4.72
CA GLU A 46 1.26 0.28 -5.03
C GLU A 46 1.59 1.37 -6.05
N ARG A 47 0.62 1.78 -6.86
CA ARG A 47 0.76 2.89 -7.81
C ARG A 47 0.22 4.22 -7.26
N GLY A 48 -0.21 4.28 -6.00
CA GLY A 48 -0.81 5.47 -5.39
C GLY A 48 -2.17 5.86 -5.98
N GLN A 49 -2.86 4.92 -6.65
CA GLN A 49 -4.14 5.12 -7.35
C GLN A 49 -5.36 4.72 -6.51
N SER A 50 -5.21 4.61 -5.19
CA SER A 50 -6.29 4.24 -4.28
C SER A 50 -6.19 5.01 -2.96
N ASN A 51 -7.32 5.56 -2.52
CA ASN A 51 -7.48 6.07 -1.16
C ASN A 51 -7.91 4.92 -0.24
N LEU A 52 -7.09 4.62 0.76
CA LEU A 52 -7.37 3.56 1.72
C LEU A 52 -8.04 4.12 2.97
N THR A 53 -8.93 3.33 3.54
CA THR A 53 -9.40 3.55 4.90
C THR A 53 -8.31 3.13 5.89
N LEU A 54 -8.32 3.71 7.09
CA LEU A 54 -7.39 3.32 8.16
C LEU A 54 -7.43 1.81 8.43
N ALA A 55 -8.62 1.21 8.43
CA ALA A 55 -8.79 -0.24 8.62
C ALA A 55 -8.05 -1.07 7.56
N ASN A 56 -8.05 -0.63 6.29
CA ASN A 56 -7.31 -1.32 5.24
C ASN A 56 -5.80 -1.13 5.37
N ILE A 57 -5.33 0.02 5.87
CA ILE A 57 -3.92 0.24 6.15
C ILE A 57 -3.44 -0.75 7.23
N VAL A 58 -4.20 -0.92 8.31
CA VAL A 58 -3.86 -1.87 9.38
C VAL A 58 -3.84 -3.30 8.86
N LYS A 59 -4.88 -3.75 8.14
CA LYS A 59 -4.90 -5.09 7.52
C LYS A 59 -3.74 -5.33 6.56
N LEU A 60 -3.41 -4.32 5.75
CA LEU A 60 -2.27 -4.39 4.83
C LEU A 60 -0.95 -4.51 5.59
N SER A 61 -0.79 -3.76 6.68
CA SER A 61 0.41 -3.83 7.52
C SER A 61 0.57 -5.18 8.22
N GLU A 62 -0.52 -5.81 8.66
CA GLU A 62 -0.51 -7.17 9.22
C GLU A 62 -0.03 -8.19 8.20
N ALA A 63 -0.58 -8.16 6.97
CA ALA A 63 -0.16 -9.05 5.89
C ALA A 63 1.26 -8.77 5.36
N LEU A 64 1.79 -7.57 5.61
CA LEU A 64 3.16 -7.16 5.30
C LEU A 64 4.13 -7.35 6.48
N GLU A 65 3.66 -7.94 7.58
CA GLU A 65 4.45 -8.19 8.79
C GLU A 65 5.24 -6.95 9.23
N ILE A 66 4.56 -5.80 9.28
CA ILE A 66 5.15 -4.51 9.62
C ILE A 66 4.17 -3.67 10.44
N ASP A 67 4.71 -2.80 11.30
CA ASP A 67 3.91 -1.80 11.99
C ASP A 67 3.31 -0.79 10.98
N PRO A 68 1.99 -0.48 11.04
CA PRO A 68 1.35 0.45 10.10
C PRO A 68 1.97 1.85 10.13
N GLY A 69 2.52 2.27 11.28
CA GLY A 69 3.24 3.52 11.43
C GLY A 69 4.45 3.63 10.50
N LYS A 70 5.11 2.51 10.15
CA LYS A 70 6.23 2.52 9.18
C LYS A 70 5.78 2.88 7.77
N LEU A 71 4.57 2.51 7.38
CA LEU A 71 4.03 2.84 6.07
C LEU A 71 3.71 4.34 5.96
N VAL A 72 3.31 4.98 7.06
CA VAL A 72 2.89 6.40 7.09
C VAL A 72 3.90 7.35 7.73
N ALA A 73 5.02 6.84 8.25
CA ALA A 73 6.01 7.63 8.97
C ALA A 73 6.51 8.81 8.12
N GLY A 74 6.43 10.02 8.68
CA GLY A 74 6.91 11.25 8.04
C GLY A 74 6.02 11.82 6.94
N LEU A 75 4.89 11.18 6.60
CA LEU A 75 3.93 11.73 5.65
C LEU A 75 3.21 12.95 6.25
N ARG A 76 3.04 14.00 5.45
CA ARG A 76 2.37 15.25 5.85
C ARG A 76 1.22 15.53 4.89
N SER A 77 0.22 16.28 5.36
CA SER A 77 -0.97 16.63 4.56
C SER A 77 -0.67 17.53 3.34
N GLY A 78 0.55 18.06 3.24
CA GLY A 78 1.00 18.86 2.10
C GLY A 78 1.73 18.07 1.02
N ASP A 79 1.93 16.76 1.19
CA ASP A 79 2.55 15.88 0.20
C ASP A 79 1.49 15.27 -0.76
#